data_AF-A0A0Q4RL09-F1
#
_entry.id   AF-A0A0Q4RL09-F1
#
_cell.length_a   1.000
_cell.length_b   1.000
_cell.length_c   1.000
_cell.angle_alpha   90.00
_cell.angle_beta   90.00
_cell.angle_gamma   90.00
#
_symmetry.space_group_name_H-M   'P 1'
#
loop_
_entity.id
_entity.type
_entity.pdbx_description
1 polymer ?
#
loop_
_entity_poly.entity_id
_entity_poly.type
_entity_poly.pdbx_seq_one_letter_code
_entity_poly.pdbx_strand_id
1 'polypeptide(L)'
;MARNDSGYALITGIVLIIYVIYQTFTGNFIPILILAGILLVFKIFFWWAESTRKNEQHANESKREINHNSYLLILLLLSGTFAHIYFKNNHQNSSTESVSPNISPFPQTVTVKSEAKELSKEILWTFENFGNMEFSLPENMVLRESLSTSQGKVYIDEKQNLSLTITGDSLDEENKHKTINDFKDNLKVFAETFNENNRRNFNDFKLVNYEIAPFGNVRAIKIQQTSTKISGKNIEMLVTSYEIIANPNFYDITVSYPKDSIKFVNTFEKINKSFLFKILNNESELQTEASISFKSGNYIVLNSENEKIHFYDQPNENFIRKAYLVGEENIYVEKVSGGFGYIEFRNSRGLITKGWVKLKNLSNSN
;
A
#
# COMPACT_ATOMS: atom_id res chain seq x y z
N MET A 1 7.20 -54.49 -37.01
CA MET A 1 5.96 -53.74 -36.75
C MET A 1 6.07 -53.07 -35.38
N ALA A 2 6.47 -51.80 -35.32
CA ALA A 2 6.50 -51.04 -34.08
C ALA A 2 5.09 -50.47 -33.84
N ARG A 3 4.48 -50.81 -32.70
CA ARG A 3 3.13 -50.39 -32.32
C ARG A 3 3.17 -48.90 -31.94
N ASN A 4 2.31 -48.10 -32.55
CA ASN A 4 2.26 -46.66 -32.35
C ASN A 4 1.55 -46.33 -31.03
N ASP A 5 2.26 -46.47 -29.91
CA ASP A 5 1.72 -46.24 -28.55
C ASP A 5 1.62 -44.74 -28.16
N SER A 6 1.93 -43.83 -29.08
CA SER A 6 1.95 -42.38 -28.83
C SER A 6 0.57 -41.75 -28.59
N GLY A 7 -0.50 -42.35 -29.13
CA GLY A 7 -1.86 -41.81 -29.03
C GLY A 7 -2.44 -41.86 -27.60
N TYR A 8 -2.14 -42.92 -26.84
CA TYR A 8 -2.69 -43.10 -25.49
C TYR A 8 -2.08 -42.14 -24.47
N ALA A 9 -0.80 -41.80 -24.62
CA ALA A 9 -0.10 -40.84 -23.74
C ALA A 9 -0.68 -39.43 -23.86
N LEU A 10 -1.08 -39.03 -25.07
CA LEU A 10 -1.66 -37.71 -25.31
C LEU A 10 -3.08 -37.62 -24.73
N ILE A 11 -3.90 -38.66 -24.90
CA ILE A 11 -5.25 -38.72 -24.33
C ILE A 11 -5.21 -38.71 -22.80
N THR A 12 -4.32 -39.50 -22.18
CA THR A 12 -4.17 -39.51 -20.72
C THR A 12 -3.68 -38.17 -20.18
N GLY A 13 -2.77 -37.49 -20.87
CA GLY A 13 -2.33 -36.14 -20.49
C GLY A 13 -3.46 -35.11 -20.51
N ILE A 14 -4.31 -35.14 -21.55
CA ILE A 14 -5.46 -34.22 -21.66
C ILE A 14 -6.48 -34.47 -20.54
N VAL A 15 -6.81 -35.74 -20.26
CA VAL A 15 -7.76 -36.09 -19.18
C VAL A 15 -7.24 -35.61 -17.82
N LEU A 16 -5.93 -35.74 -17.57
CA LEU A 16 -5.32 -35.30 -16.32
C LEU A 16 -5.38 -33.77 -16.16
N ILE A 17 -5.11 -33.00 -17.23
CA ILE A 17 -5.23 -31.53 -17.22
C ILE A 17 -6.68 -31.11 -16.93
N ILE A 18 -7.66 -31.73 -17.61
CA ILE A 18 -9.09 -31.43 -17.39
C ILE A 18 -9.48 -31.71 -15.94
N TYR A 19 -9.00 -32.81 -15.37
CA TYR A 19 -9.26 -33.18 -13.98
C TYR A 19 -8.66 -32.20 -12.98
N VAL A 20 -7.42 -31.73 -13.20
CA VAL A 20 -6.77 -30.71 -12.36
C VAL A 20 -7.55 -29.39 -12.40
N ILE A 21 -7.98 -28.97 -13.58
CA ILE A 21 -8.81 -27.77 -13.77
C ILE A 21 -10.13 -27.92 -13.02
N TYR A 22 -10.81 -29.06 -13.17
CA TYR A 22 -12.06 -29.35 -12.47
C TYR A 22 -11.92 -29.27 -10.95
N GLN A 23 -10.91 -29.93 -10.37
CA GLN A 23 -10.66 -29.90 -8.92
C GLN A 23 -10.31 -28.49 -8.39
N THR A 24 -9.65 -27.68 -9.23
CA THR A 24 -9.36 -26.27 -8.88
C THR A 24 -10.65 -25.46 -8.77
N PHE A 25 -11.62 -25.68 -9.67
CA PHE A 25 -12.91 -24.96 -9.65
C PHE A 25 -13.88 -25.47 -8.57
N THR A 26 -13.72 -26.69 -8.05
CA THR A 26 -14.55 -27.22 -6.94
C THR A 26 -14.02 -26.84 -5.56
N GLY A 27 -12.93 -26.06 -5.47
CA GLY A 27 -12.36 -25.61 -4.19
C GLY A 27 -11.46 -26.64 -3.49
N ASN A 28 -11.23 -27.80 -4.10
CA ASN A 28 -10.30 -28.81 -3.61
C ASN A 28 -8.87 -28.49 -4.09
N PHE A 29 -8.27 -27.47 -3.48
CA PHE A 29 -6.93 -27.01 -3.83
C PHE A 29 -5.88 -28.02 -3.36
N ILE A 30 -5.30 -28.79 -4.28
CA ILE A 30 -4.17 -29.70 -4.01
C ILE A 30 -2.93 -29.16 -4.75
N PRO A 31 -1.98 -28.51 -4.05
CA PRO A 31 -0.78 -27.92 -4.65
C PRO A 31 0.04 -28.92 -5.52
N ILE A 32 0.01 -30.20 -5.15
CA ILE A 32 0.71 -31.28 -5.86
C ILE A 32 0.15 -31.50 -7.27
N LEU A 33 -1.16 -31.30 -7.48
CA LEU A 33 -1.79 -31.46 -8.80
C LEU A 33 -1.44 -30.31 -9.75
N ILE A 34 -1.25 -29.10 -9.22
CA ILE A 34 -0.79 -27.94 -9.99
C ILE A 34 0.66 -28.15 -10.43
N LEU A 35 1.53 -28.57 -9.51
CA LEU A 35 2.92 -28.92 -9.82
C LEU A 35 3.01 -30.03 -10.88
N ALA A 36 2.19 -31.08 -10.75
CA ALA A 36 2.10 -32.15 -11.75
C ALA A 36 1.61 -31.64 -13.11
N GLY A 37 0.63 -30.73 -13.13
CA GLY A 37 0.14 -30.06 -14.35
C GLY A 37 1.22 -29.23 -15.04
N ILE A 38 1.96 -28.42 -14.28
CA ILE A 38 3.07 -27.59 -14.79
C ILE A 38 4.17 -28.50 -15.38
N LEU A 39 4.59 -29.55 -14.66
CA LEU A 39 5.59 -30.50 -15.14
C LEU A 39 5.15 -31.22 -16.41
N LEU A 40 3.86 -31.54 -16.54
CA LEU A 40 3.30 -32.18 -17.73
C LEU A 40 3.29 -31.23 -18.94
N VAL A 41 2.96 -29.95 -18.75
CA VAL A 41 3.05 -28.93 -19.81
C VAL A 41 4.51 -28.75 -20.26
N PHE A 42 5.46 -28.67 -19.33
CA PHE A 42 6.89 -28.61 -19.67
C PHE A 42 7.33 -29.84 -20.48
N LYS A 43 6.87 -31.04 -20.09
CA LYS A 43 7.19 -32.27 -20.82
C LYS A 43 6.62 -32.28 -22.23
N ILE A 44 5.39 -31.80 -22.43
CA ILE A 44 4.78 -31.64 -23.76
C ILE A 44 5.58 -30.63 -24.59
N PHE A 45 5.97 -29.50 -24.00
CA PHE A 45 6.77 -28.48 -24.67
C PHE A 45 8.14 -29.02 -25.12
N PHE A 46 8.86 -29.73 -24.26
CA PHE A 46 10.13 -30.35 -24.61
C PHE A 46 9.99 -31.40 -25.71
N TRP A 47 8.95 -32.25 -25.62
CA TRP A 47 8.67 -33.24 -26.66
C TRP A 47 8.34 -32.59 -28.01
N TRP A 48 7.54 -31.52 -28.00
CA TRP A 48 7.24 -30.73 -29.18
C TRP A 48 8.51 -30.12 -29.78
N ALA A 49 9.32 -29.42 -28.98
CA ALA A 49 10.57 -28.80 -29.40
C ALA A 49 11.53 -29.82 -30.04
N GLU A 50 11.66 -31.00 -29.43
CA GLU A 50 12.47 -32.10 -29.97
C GLU A 50 11.90 -32.66 -31.28
N SER A 51 10.58 -32.76 -31.40
CA SER A 51 9.92 -33.20 -32.63
C SER A 51 10.10 -32.19 -33.79
N THR A 52 9.98 -30.89 -33.53
CA THR A 52 10.32 -29.84 -34.52
C THR A 52 11.76 -29.93 -34.95
N ARG A 53 12.70 -30.13 -34.02
CA ARG A 53 14.13 -30.25 -34.35
C ARG A 53 14.43 -31.45 -35.25
N LYS A 54 13.77 -32.60 -35.01
CA LYS A 54 13.89 -33.79 -35.87
C LYS A 54 13.25 -33.57 -37.24
N ASN A 55 12.12 -32.88 -37.30
CA ASN A 55 11.46 -32.56 -38.58
C ASN A 55 12.27 -31.56 -39.42
N GLU A 56 12.93 -30.58 -38.80
CA GLU A 56 13.84 -29.65 -39.49
C GLU A 56 15.08 -30.37 -40.04
N GLN A 57 15.61 -31.36 -39.32
CA GLN A 57 16.71 -32.21 -39.80
C GLN A 57 16.31 -33.04 -41.03
N HIS A 58 15.04 -33.47 -41.13
CA HIS A 58 14.53 -34.19 -42.30
C HIS A 58 14.05 -33.27 -43.45
N ALA A 59 13.64 -32.04 -43.14
CA ALA A 59 13.19 -31.05 -44.14
C ALA A 59 14.33 -30.50 -45.01
N ASN A 60 15.59 -30.60 -44.56
CA ASN A 60 16.75 -30.29 -45.39
C ASN A 60 17.02 -31.31 -46.52
N GLU A 61 16.28 -32.42 -46.58
CA GLU A 61 16.39 -33.41 -47.67
C GLU A 61 15.13 -33.56 -48.54
N SER A 62 14.00 -32.93 -48.21
CA SER A 62 12.89 -32.86 -49.16
C SER A 62 12.01 -31.63 -48.94
N LYS A 63 11.94 -30.75 -49.95
CA LYS A 63 10.97 -29.66 -50.02
C LYS A 63 9.56 -30.24 -50.08
N ARG A 64 8.87 -30.29 -48.95
CA ARG A 64 7.40 -30.33 -48.88
C ARG A 64 6.92 -29.26 -47.92
N GLU A 65 6.07 -28.38 -48.43
CA GLU A 65 5.35 -27.38 -47.65
C GLU A 65 4.47 -28.07 -46.61
N ILE A 66 4.71 -27.78 -45.33
CA ILE A 66 3.85 -28.24 -44.23
C ILE A 66 2.85 -27.12 -43.95
N ASN A 67 1.57 -27.41 -44.16
CA ASN A 67 0.45 -26.50 -43.90
C ASN A 67 0.24 -26.30 -42.39
N HIS A 68 0.62 -25.14 -41.85
CA HIS A 68 0.43 -24.76 -40.44
C HIS A 68 -1.03 -24.43 -40.05
N ASN A 69 -1.97 -24.47 -41.01
CA ASN A 69 -3.35 -24.02 -40.79
C ASN A 69 -4.19 -24.89 -39.84
N SER A 70 -3.88 -26.19 -39.68
CA SER A 70 -4.67 -27.08 -38.81
C SER A 70 -4.43 -26.84 -37.31
N TYR A 71 -3.23 -26.40 -36.92
CA TYR A 71 -2.87 -26.18 -35.51
C TYR A 71 -3.41 -24.85 -34.96
N LEU A 72 -3.43 -23.81 -35.80
CA LEU A 72 -4.08 -22.53 -35.47
C LEU A 72 -5.58 -22.69 -35.23
N LEU A 73 -6.24 -23.58 -35.99
CA LEU A 73 -7.65 -23.89 -35.83
C LEU A 73 -7.95 -24.55 -34.48
N ILE A 74 -7.08 -25.46 -34.02
CA ILE A 74 -7.24 -26.15 -32.72
C ILE A 74 -7.03 -25.17 -31.56
N LEU A 75 -6.06 -24.26 -31.66
CA LEU A 75 -5.83 -23.21 -30.66
C LEU A 75 -7.01 -22.23 -30.58
N LEU A 76 -7.58 -21.84 -31.72
CA LEU A 76 -8.77 -20.99 -31.77
C LEU A 76 -10.00 -21.68 -31.14
N LEU A 77 -10.20 -22.97 -31.43
CA LEU A 77 -11.31 -23.74 -30.85
C LEU A 77 -11.16 -23.90 -29.32
N LEU A 78 -9.94 -24.14 -28.82
CA LEU A 78 -9.67 -24.19 -27.38
C LEU A 78 -9.87 -22.83 -26.71
N SER A 79 -9.46 -21.73 -27.34
CA SER A 79 -9.68 -20.39 -26.78
C SER A 79 -11.18 -20.05 -26.68
N GLY A 80 -11.98 -20.49 -27.65
CA GLY A 80 -13.43 -20.30 -27.65
C GLY A 80 -14.16 -21.09 -26.56
N THR A 81 -13.73 -22.32 -26.27
CA THR A 81 -14.32 -23.12 -25.18
C THR A 81 -13.98 -22.56 -23.80
N PHE A 82 -12.75 -22.06 -23.59
CA PHE A 82 -12.37 -21.38 -22.34
C PHE A 82 -13.16 -20.08 -22.14
N ALA A 83 -13.36 -19.28 -23.19
CA ALA A 83 -14.17 -18.07 -23.11
C ALA A 83 -15.65 -18.39 -22.79
N HIS A 84 -16.23 -19.42 -23.41
CA HIS A 84 -17.62 -19.81 -23.16
C HIS A 84 -17.86 -20.29 -21.73
N ILE A 85 -16.93 -21.07 -21.16
CA ILE A 85 -17.01 -21.55 -19.76
C ILE A 85 -16.90 -20.37 -18.78
N TYR A 86 -15.99 -19.42 -19.05
CA TYR A 86 -15.82 -18.22 -18.23
C TYR A 86 -17.09 -17.35 -18.21
N PHE A 87 -17.71 -17.11 -19.37
CA PHE A 87 -18.94 -16.30 -19.46
C PHE A 87 -20.17 -17.00 -18.86
N LYS A 88 -20.29 -18.33 -18.99
CA LYS A 88 -21.44 -19.07 -18.46
C LYS A 88 -21.48 -19.08 -16.93
N ASN A 89 -20.31 -19.15 -16.27
CA ASN A 89 -20.23 -19.14 -14.81
C ASN A 89 -20.44 -17.74 -14.19
N ASN A 90 -20.18 -16.67 -14.95
CA ASN A 90 -20.35 -15.31 -14.44
C ASN A 90 -21.80 -14.79 -14.48
N HIS A 91 -22.74 -15.53 -15.11
CA HIS A 91 -24.14 -15.10 -15.26
C HIS A 91 -25.14 -15.78 -14.31
N GLN A 92 -24.71 -16.66 -13.40
CA GLN A 92 -25.65 -17.40 -12.54
C GLN A 92 -25.97 -16.78 -11.17
N ASN A 93 -25.45 -15.61 -10.81
CA ASN A 93 -25.77 -14.96 -9.54
C ASN A 93 -26.56 -13.66 -9.73
N SER A 94 -27.86 -13.79 -10.02
CA SER A 94 -28.85 -12.74 -9.70
C SER A 94 -30.24 -13.37 -9.52
N SER A 95 -30.44 -14.07 -8.40
CA SER A 95 -31.78 -14.31 -7.88
C SER A 95 -32.19 -13.11 -7.02
N THR A 96 -33.01 -12.25 -7.62
CA THR A 96 -33.81 -11.20 -6.99
C THR A 96 -34.79 -11.79 -5.98
N GLU A 97 -34.67 -11.43 -4.71
CA GLU A 97 -35.79 -11.50 -3.75
C GLU A 97 -36.56 -10.17 -3.78
N SER A 98 -37.83 -10.27 -4.17
CA SER A 98 -38.80 -9.19 -4.19
C SER A 98 -39.46 -9.04 -2.82
N VAL A 99 -39.25 -7.90 -2.17
CA VAL A 99 -40.02 -7.51 -0.97
C VAL A 99 -41.13 -6.55 -1.40
N SER A 100 -42.37 -6.96 -1.16
CA SER A 100 -43.59 -6.21 -1.45
C SER A 100 -43.75 -4.98 -0.55
N PRO A 101 -44.27 -3.84 -1.04
CA PRO A 101 -44.53 -2.67 -0.21
C PRO A 101 -45.92 -2.77 0.41
N ASN A 102 -46.02 -2.80 1.73
CA ASN A 102 -47.29 -2.59 2.42
C ASN A 102 -47.31 -1.18 3.02
N ILE A 103 -48.12 -0.32 2.42
CA ILE A 103 -48.38 1.05 2.85
C ILE A 103 -49.60 1.02 3.76
N SER A 104 -49.46 1.53 5.00
CA SER A 104 -50.61 2.06 5.74
C SER A 104 -50.17 3.27 6.58
N PRO A 105 -50.91 4.40 6.54
CA PRO A 105 -50.53 5.62 7.23
C PRO A 105 -51.19 5.68 8.60
N PHE A 106 -50.39 5.86 9.66
CA PHE A 106 -50.87 6.40 10.93
C PHE A 106 -50.02 7.60 11.34
N PRO A 107 -50.63 8.63 11.95
CA PRO A 107 -50.04 9.94 12.10
C PRO A 107 -48.94 9.94 13.17
N GLN A 108 -47.79 10.53 12.82
CA GLN A 108 -46.67 10.70 13.73
C GLN A 108 -46.96 11.85 14.71
N THR A 109 -47.07 11.49 15.99
CA THR A 109 -46.96 12.44 17.10
C THR A 109 -45.52 12.94 17.14
N VAL A 110 -45.31 14.22 16.84
CA VAL A 110 -44.01 14.90 16.96
C VAL A 110 -43.64 14.95 18.45
N THR A 111 -42.89 13.94 18.89
CA THR A 111 -42.18 14.00 20.17
C THR A 111 -40.83 14.60 19.87
N VAL A 112 -40.63 15.87 20.25
CA VAL A 112 -39.34 16.55 20.23
C VAL A 112 -38.41 15.82 21.20
N LYS A 113 -37.74 14.77 20.70
CA LYS A 113 -36.59 14.17 21.38
C LYS A 113 -35.46 15.19 21.27
N SER A 114 -35.19 15.85 22.40
CA SER A 114 -33.93 16.50 22.67
C SER A 114 -32.80 15.53 22.31
N GLU A 115 -32.12 15.77 21.19
CA GLU A 115 -30.85 15.12 20.86
C GLU A 115 -29.86 15.46 21.97
N ALA A 116 -29.71 14.54 22.91
CA ALA A 116 -28.56 14.53 23.79
C ALA A 116 -27.34 14.47 22.87
N LYS A 117 -26.58 15.57 22.86
CA LYS A 117 -25.28 15.69 22.20
C LYS A 117 -24.42 14.54 22.72
N GLU A 118 -24.34 13.47 21.93
CA GLU A 118 -23.60 12.28 22.27
C GLU A 118 -22.14 12.72 22.45
N LEU A 119 -21.66 12.73 23.69
CA LEU A 119 -20.28 13.08 24.01
C LEU A 119 -19.41 12.17 23.16
N SER A 120 -18.71 12.73 22.17
CA SER A 120 -17.87 11.94 21.26
C SER A 120 -16.84 11.19 22.10
N LYS A 121 -17.04 9.88 22.28
CA LYS A 121 -16.05 9.04 22.95
C LYS A 121 -14.72 9.25 22.26
N GLU A 122 -13.73 9.67 23.03
CA GLU A 122 -12.36 9.85 22.54
C GLU A 122 -11.89 8.52 21.95
N ILE A 123 -11.47 8.55 20.69
CA ILE A 123 -10.98 7.36 20.00
C ILE A 123 -9.64 6.99 20.65
N LEU A 124 -9.57 5.81 21.27
CA LEU A 124 -8.33 5.26 21.80
C LEU A 124 -7.40 4.84 20.64
N TRP A 125 -6.10 5.07 20.83
CA TRP A 125 -5.07 4.76 19.85
C TRP A 125 -4.16 3.66 20.39
N THR A 126 -3.93 2.63 19.58
CA THR A 126 -3.01 1.53 19.86
C THR A 126 -1.70 1.78 19.14
N PHE A 127 -0.61 1.35 19.76
CA PHE A 127 0.73 1.44 19.22
C PHE A 127 1.12 0.11 18.57
N GLU A 128 1.68 0.18 17.38
CA GLU A 128 2.03 -0.97 16.54
C GLU A 128 3.47 -0.85 16.03
N ASN A 129 4.07 -1.98 15.67
CA ASN A 129 5.39 -2.03 15.06
C ASN A 129 5.40 -2.99 13.86
N PHE A 130 6.24 -2.68 12.87
CA PHE A 130 6.47 -3.53 11.71
C PHE A 130 7.86 -3.24 11.12
N GLY A 131 8.73 -4.25 11.06
CA GLY A 131 10.10 -4.05 10.57
C GLY A 131 10.87 -2.99 11.38
N ASN A 132 11.43 -1.99 10.71
CA ASN A 132 12.14 -0.88 11.36
C ASN A 132 11.23 0.35 11.61
N MET A 133 9.91 0.19 11.59
CA MET A 133 8.98 1.29 11.84
C MET A 133 7.99 1.03 12.96
N GLU A 134 7.53 2.14 13.55
CA GLU A 134 6.54 2.21 14.61
C GLU A 134 5.43 3.16 14.17
N PHE A 135 4.18 2.89 14.57
CA PHE A 135 3.03 3.71 14.19
C PHE A 135 1.88 3.55 15.18
N SER A 136 0.82 4.35 15.02
CA SER A 136 -0.37 4.27 15.86
C SER A 136 -1.64 4.19 15.02
N LEU A 137 -2.55 3.31 15.44
CA LEU A 137 -3.85 3.10 14.81
C LEU A 137 -4.97 3.37 15.80
N PRO A 138 -6.17 3.74 15.33
CA PRO A 138 -7.32 3.79 16.19
C PRO A 138 -7.77 2.35 16.52
N GLU A 139 -8.23 2.11 17.75
CA GLU A 139 -8.47 0.76 18.30
C GLU A 139 -9.47 -0.09 17.48
N ASN A 140 -10.34 0.57 16.70
CA ASN A 140 -11.28 -0.07 15.79
C ASN A 140 -10.63 -0.67 14.53
N MET A 141 -9.36 -0.36 14.23
CA MET A 141 -8.61 -0.99 13.15
C MET A 141 -7.91 -2.25 13.66
N VAL A 142 -8.53 -3.41 13.39
CA VAL A 142 -8.08 -4.68 13.95
C VAL A 142 -7.22 -5.44 12.95
N LEU A 143 -6.09 -5.99 13.41
CA LEU A 143 -5.23 -6.86 12.61
C LEU A 143 -6.01 -8.09 12.11
N ARG A 144 -5.89 -8.40 10.83
CA ARG A 144 -6.46 -9.58 10.18
C ARG A 144 -5.37 -10.59 9.92
N GLU A 145 -5.16 -11.50 10.88
CA GLU A 145 -4.10 -12.51 10.83
C GLU A 145 -4.22 -13.41 9.58
N SER A 146 -5.44 -13.75 9.16
CA SER A 146 -5.67 -14.56 7.95
C SER A 146 -5.24 -13.91 6.64
N LEU A 147 -5.07 -12.58 6.63
CA LEU A 147 -4.63 -11.80 5.47
C LEU A 147 -3.20 -11.27 5.64
N SER A 148 -2.59 -11.52 6.80
CA SER A 148 -1.27 -11.01 7.16
C SER A 148 -0.21 -12.10 7.02
N THR A 149 1.03 -11.68 6.77
CA THR A 149 2.19 -12.56 6.65
C THR A 149 3.34 -12.01 7.52
N SER A 150 4.52 -12.61 7.41
CA SER A 150 5.74 -12.03 7.97
C SER A 150 6.18 -10.76 7.25
N GLN A 151 5.86 -10.62 5.96
CA GLN A 151 6.25 -9.50 5.09
C GLN A 151 5.13 -8.47 4.91
N GLY A 152 3.95 -8.69 5.50
CA GLY A 152 2.89 -7.71 5.44
C GLY A 152 1.82 -7.86 6.52
N LYS A 153 1.20 -6.74 6.87
CA LYS A 153 0.15 -6.64 7.88
C LYS A 153 -1.07 -5.97 7.28
N VAL A 154 -2.25 -6.51 7.58
CA VAL A 154 -3.53 -5.99 7.11
C VAL A 154 -4.40 -5.66 8.31
N TYR A 155 -4.77 -4.39 8.44
CA TYR A 155 -5.65 -3.88 9.49
C TYR A 155 -6.97 -3.41 8.86
N ILE A 156 -8.11 -3.80 9.43
CA ILE A 156 -9.43 -3.48 8.89
C ILE A 156 -10.37 -2.99 9.99
N ASP A 157 -11.07 -1.89 9.73
CA ASP A 157 -12.34 -1.58 10.38
C ASP A 157 -13.50 -1.89 9.42
N GLU A 158 -14.13 -3.05 9.64
CA GLU A 158 -15.23 -3.54 8.80
C GLU A 158 -16.49 -2.68 8.88
N LYS A 159 -16.71 -2.01 10.03
CA LYS A 159 -17.89 -1.15 10.20
C LYS A 159 -17.80 0.10 9.34
N GLN A 160 -16.58 0.55 9.10
CA GLN A 160 -16.29 1.81 8.44
C GLN A 160 -15.73 1.66 7.02
N ASN A 161 -15.50 0.42 6.57
CA ASN A 161 -14.80 0.10 5.33
C ASN A 161 -13.44 0.84 5.22
N LEU A 162 -12.71 0.92 6.35
CA LEU A 162 -11.37 1.48 6.40
C LEU A 162 -10.37 0.33 6.45
N SER A 163 -9.35 0.37 5.59
CA SER A 163 -8.26 -0.62 5.62
C SER A 163 -6.91 0.06 5.56
N LEU A 164 -5.93 -0.55 6.22
CA LEU A 164 -4.51 -0.25 6.09
C LEU A 164 -3.79 -1.56 5.79
N THR A 165 -3.04 -1.57 4.70
CA THR A 165 -2.11 -2.64 4.35
C THR A 165 -0.70 -2.08 4.40
N ILE A 166 0.20 -2.81 5.02
CA ILE A 166 1.62 -2.52 5.05
C ILE A 166 2.31 -3.75 4.48
N THR A 167 3.12 -3.58 3.45
CA THR A 167 4.09 -4.60 3.04
C THR A 167 5.49 -4.02 3.10
N GLY A 168 6.48 -4.87 3.36
CA GLY A 168 7.87 -4.43 3.43
C GLY A 168 8.82 -5.54 3.03
N ASP A 169 9.87 -5.15 2.33
CA ASP A 169 10.96 -6.05 1.95
C ASP A 169 12.32 -5.35 2.08
N SER A 170 13.38 -6.14 2.19
CA SER A 170 14.74 -5.62 2.17
C SER A 170 15.13 -5.24 0.74
N LEU A 171 15.76 -4.07 0.58
CA LEU A 171 16.41 -3.70 -0.65
C LEU A 171 17.61 -4.61 -0.89
N ASP A 172 17.78 -5.03 -2.15
CA ASP A 172 19.00 -5.69 -2.60
C ASP A 172 20.21 -4.73 -2.52
N GLU A 173 21.42 -5.28 -2.57
CA GLU A 173 22.65 -4.48 -2.45
C GLU A 173 22.75 -3.37 -3.52
N GLU A 174 22.21 -3.61 -4.71
CA GLU A 174 22.19 -2.63 -5.79
C GLU A 174 21.28 -1.44 -5.48
N ASN A 175 20.16 -1.64 -4.77
CA ASN A 175 19.20 -0.57 -4.50
C ASN A 175 19.35 0.07 -3.11
N LYS A 176 20.21 -0.43 -2.22
CA LYS A 176 20.41 0.13 -0.87
C LYS A 176 20.84 1.59 -0.82
N HIS A 177 21.47 2.11 -1.87
CA HIS A 177 21.90 3.51 -1.94
C HIS A 177 20.80 4.43 -2.48
N LYS A 178 19.68 3.88 -2.98
CA LYS A 178 18.63 4.69 -3.59
C LYS A 178 17.80 5.41 -2.53
N THR A 179 17.26 6.54 -2.93
CA THR A 179 16.28 7.31 -2.18
C THR A 179 15.02 7.55 -3.02
N ILE A 180 13.96 8.04 -2.39
CA ILE A 180 12.73 8.36 -3.10
C ILE A 180 12.91 9.46 -4.16
N ASN A 181 13.94 10.30 -4.03
CA ASN A 181 14.21 11.38 -4.97
C ASN A 181 14.73 10.88 -6.32
N ASP A 182 15.33 9.69 -6.37
CA ASP A 182 15.83 9.08 -7.60
C ASP A 182 14.72 8.74 -8.60
N PHE A 183 13.47 8.72 -8.12
CA PHE A 183 12.28 8.44 -8.93
C PHE A 183 11.60 9.71 -9.45
N LYS A 184 12.08 10.91 -9.10
CA LYS A 184 11.39 12.18 -9.40
C LYS A 184 11.14 12.38 -10.89
N ASP A 185 12.13 12.07 -11.74
CA ASP A 185 12.03 12.29 -13.18
C ASP A 185 11.11 11.27 -13.87
N ASN A 186 10.88 10.11 -13.24
CA ASN A 186 10.04 9.03 -13.75
C ASN A 186 8.72 8.86 -12.99
N LEU A 187 8.37 9.82 -12.12
CA LEU A 187 7.24 9.71 -11.20
C LEU A 187 5.92 9.45 -11.91
N LYS A 188 5.68 10.12 -13.03
CA LYS A 188 4.47 9.93 -13.84
C LYS A 188 4.38 8.51 -14.40
N VAL A 189 5.46 8.03 -15.03
CA VAL A 189 5.52 6.68 -15.63
C VAL A 189 5.33 5.62 -14.55
N PHE A 190 5.95 5.83 -13.38
CA PHE A 190 5.80 4.97 -12.23
C PHE A 190 4.33 4.90 -11.76
N ALA A 191 3.68 6.05 -11.54
CA ALA A 191 2.28 6.11 -11.09
C ALA A 191 1.29 5.52 -12.10
N GLU A 192 1.50 5.76 -13.40
CA GLU A 192 0.69 5.16 -14.47
C GLU A 192 0.85 3.63 -14.51
N THR A 193 2.08 3.14 -14.40
CA THR A 193 2.37 1.70 -14.36
C THR A 193 1.77 1.04 -13.12
N PHE A 194 1.88 1.68 -11.97
CA PHE A 194 1.25 1.26 -10.71
C PHE A 194 -0.27 1.14 -10.88
N ASN A 195 -0.91 2.15 -11.47
CA ASN A 195 -2.34 2.13 -11.73
C ASN A 195 -2.75 1.01 -12.69
N GLU A 196 -2.02 0.82 -13.78
CA GLU A 196 -2.30 -0.26 -14.74
C GLU A 196 -2.13 -1.65 -14.12
N ASN A 197 -1.17 -1.83 -13.22
CA ASN A 197 -1.03 -3.09 -12.46
C ASN A 197 -2.26 -3.33 -11.57
N ASN A 198 -2.74 -2.33 -10.85
CA ASN A 198 -3.97 -2.44 -10.04
C ASN A 198 -5.22 -2.69 -10.90
N ARG A 199 -5.28 -2.13 -12.11
CA ARG A 199 -6.37 -2.36 -13.07
C ARG A 199 -6.47 -3.80 -13.55
N ARG A 200 -5.38 -4.59 -13.49
CA ARG A 200 -5.43 -6.03 -13.80
C ARG A 200 -6.29 -6.80 -12.82
N ASN A 201 -6.33 -6.35 -11.56
CA ASN A 201 -7.17 -6.94 -10.52
C ASN A 201 -8.56 -6.31 -10.49
N PHE A 202 -8.64 -4.98 -10.63
CA PHE A 202 -9.90 -4.23 -10.64
C PHE A 202 -9.90 -3.18 -11.75
N ASN A 203 -10.51 -3.53 -12.89
CA ASN A 203 -10.43 -2.73 -14.12
C ASN A 203 -11.00 -1.30 -14.05
N ASP A 204 -11.72 -0.97 -12.97
CA ASP A 204 -12.34 0.32 -12.71
C ASP A 204 -11.43 1.28 -11.92
N PHE A 205 -10.21 0.87 -11.57
CA PHE A 205 -9.24 1.77 -10.95
C PHE A 205 -8.97 2.99 -11.84
N LYS A 206 -9.04 4.17 -11.23
CA LYS A 206 -8.73 5.46 -11.86
C LYS A 206 -7.64 6.16 -11.07
N LEU A 207 -6.55 6.54 -11.73
CA LEU A 207 -5.51 7.38 -11.15
C LEU A 207 -6.08 8.79 -10.95
N VAL A 208 -5.99 9.30 -9.71
CA VAL A 208 -6.47 10.63 -9.32
C VAL A 208 -5.34 11.62 -9.18
N ASN A 209 -4.28 11.24 -8.47
CA ASN A 209 -3.15 12.11 -8.18
C ASN A 209 -1.88 11.29 -7.89
N TYR A 210 -0.72 11.89 -8.09
CA TYR A 210 0.56 11.34 -7.65
C TYR A 210 1.55 12.47 -7.34
N GLU A 211 2.33 12.32 -6.28
CA GLU A 211 3.30 13.33 -5.83
C GLU A 211 4.36 12.70 -4.93
N ILE A 212 5.50 13.39 -4.72
CA ILE A 212 6.40 13.05 -3.61
C ILE A 212 6.00 13.89 -2.41
N ALA A 213 5.45 13.26 -1.38
CA ALA A 213 4.90 13.92 -0.20
C ALA A 213 5.56 13.43 1.10
N PRO A 214 5.47 14.19 2.20
CA PRO A 214 5.82 13.70 3.53
C PRO A 214 4.93 12.52 3.95
N PHE A 215 5.54 11.52 4.57
CA PHE A 215 4.85 10.42 5.22
C PHE A 215 5.56 10.06 6.53
N GLY A 216 4.88 10.21 7.67
CA GLY A 216 5.54 10.13 8.98
C GLY A 216 6.76 11.07 9.08
N ASN A 217 7.93 10.50 9.41
CA ASN A 217 9.22 11.19 9.44
C ASN A 217 10.07 11.03 8.15
N VAL A 218 9.50 10.50 7.06
CA VAL A 218 10.20 10.29 5.77
C VAL A 218 9.46 10.94 4.60
N ARG A 219 10.01 10.81 3.39
CA ARG A 219 9.32 11.17 2.15
C ARG A 219 8.93 9.91 1.39
N ALA A 220 7.81 9.98 0.68
CA ALA A 220 7.23 8.86 -0.03
C ALA A 220 6.72 9.30 -1.40
N ILE A 221 6.66 8.36 -2.35
CA ILE A 221 5.80 8.53 -3.53
C ILE A 221 4.38 8.21 -3.09
N LYS A 222 3.51 9.21 -3.11
CA LYS A 222 2.10 9.08 -2.80
C LYS A 222 1.33 8.93 -4.11
N ILE A 223 0.57 7.84 -4.23
CA ILE A 223 -0.29 7.56 -5.39
C ILE A 223 -1.73 7.45 -4.88
N GLN A 224 -2.63 8.22 -5.50
CA GLN A 224 -4.05 8.23 -5.16
C GLN A 224 -4.87 7.70 -6.32
N GLN A 225 -5.74 6.73 -6.04
CA GLN A 225 -6.62 6.10 -7.01
C GLN A 225 -8.03 5.98 -6.45
N THR A 226 -9.03 5.80 -7.31
CA THR A 226 -10.38 5.40 -6.90
C THR A 226 -10.85 4.14 -7.59
N SER A 227 -11.70 3.36 -6.90
CA SER A 227 -12.40 2.18 -7.45
C SER A 227 -13.71 1.98 -6.67
N THR A 228 -14.78 1.57 -7.35
CA THR A 228 -16.03 1.14 -6.69
C THR A 228 -16.03 -0.35 -6.39
N LYS A 229 -15.24 -1.15 -7.13
CA LYS A 229 -15.21 -2.61 -7.02
C LYS A 229 -14.49 -3.14 -5.80
N ILE A 230 -13.42 -2.47 -5.33
CA ILE A 230 -12.63 -2.98 -4.20
C ILE A 230 -13.41 -3.06 -2.88
N SER A 231 -14.49 -2.29 -2.74
CA SER A 231 -15.35 -2.33 -1.56
C SER A 231 -16.19 -3.61 -1.45
N GLY A 232 -16.40 -4.33 -2.56
CA GLY A 232 -17.39 -5.39 -2.68
C GLY A 232 -18.86 -4.93 -2.54
N LYS A 233 -19.10 -3.64 -2.29
CA LYS A 233 -20.42 -3.04 -2.00
C LYS A 233 -20.77 -1.89 -2.96
N ASN A 234 -20.00 -1.75 -4.06
CA ASN A 234 -20.14 -0.68 -5.05
C ASN A 234 -20.05 0.74 -4.46
N ILE A 235 -19.28 0.90 -3.37
CA ILE A 235 -18.95 2.19 -2.76
C ILE A 235 -17.66 2.69 -3.41
N GLU A 236 -17.63 3.96 -3.87
CA GLU A 236 -16.39 4.55 -4.38
C GLU A 236 -15.39 4.75 -3.23
N MET A 237 -14.29 4.02 -3.32
CA MET A 237 -13.20 4.06 -2.36
C MET A 237 -12.08 4.95 -2.90
N LEU A 238 -11.50 5.76 -2.02
CA LEU A 238 -10.21 6.38 -2.25
C LEU A 238 -9.13 5.45 -1.70
N VAL A 239 -8.20 5.06 -2.57
CA VAL A 239 -7.01 4.26 -2.24
C VAL A 239 -5.81 5.18 -2.34
N THR A 240 -5.04 5.26 -1.25
CA THR A 240 -3.79 6.02 -1.23
C THR A 240 -2.65 5.09 -0.84
N SER A 241 -1.72 4.89 -1.76
CA SER A 241 -0.50 4.10 -1.57
C SER A 241 0.70 5.02 -1.37
N TYR A 242 1.59 4.64 -0.45
CA TYR A 242 2.85 5.33 -0.17
C TYR A 242 3.99 4.35 -0.38
N GLU A 243 4.80 4.61 -1.40
CA GLU A 243 6.04 3.88 -1.66
C GLU A 243 7.18 4.58 -0.93
N ILE A 244 7.86 3.86 -0.05
CA ILE A 244 8.82 4.41 0.91
C ILE A 244 10.12 3.63 0.82
N ILE A 245 11.23 4.36 0.72
CA ILE A 245 12.57 3.81 0.94
C ILE A 245 13.06 4.27 2.31
N ALA A 246 13.17 3.34 3.24
CA ALA A 246 13.69 3.54 4.59
C ALA A 246 14.80 2.53 4.85
N ASN A 247 16.00 2.86 4.35
CA ASN A 247 17.16 1.96 4.26
C ASN A 247 17.36 1.11 5.55
N PRO A 248 17.49 -0.22 5.40
CA PRO A 248 17.65 -0.98 4.15
C PRO A 248 16.34 -1.50 3.54
N ASN A 249 15.18 -0.98 3.94
CA ASN A 249 13.90 -1.53 3.54
C ASN A 249 13.16 -0.66 2.53
N PHE A 250 12.34 -1.32 1.71
CA PHE A 250 11.28 -0.72 0.92
C PHE A 250 9.93 -1.08 1.54
N TYR A 251 9.00 -0.12 1.59
CA TYR A 251 7.64 -0.32 2.09
C TYR A 251 6.60 0.19 1.10
N ASP A 252 5.53 -0.59 0.90
CA ASP A 252 4.26 -0.13 0.32
C ASP A 252 3.24 -0.07 1.46
N ILE A 253 2.79 1.14 1.75
CA ILE A 253 1.74 1.40 2.74
C ILE A 253 0.51 1.93 2.03
N THR A 254 -0.54 1.11 1.99
CA THR A 254 -1.77 1.42 1.30
C THR A 254 -2.93 1.58 2.28
N VAL A 255 -3.61 2.72 2.23
CA VAL A 255 -4.86 2.97 2.97
C VAL A 255 -6.02 3.10 2.01
N SER A 256 -7.17 2.51 2.36
CA SER A 256 -8.41 2.69 1.60
C SER A 256 -9.59 3.06 2.51
N TYR A 257 -10.43 3.97 2.02
CA TYR A 257 -11.65 4.40 2.73
C TYR A 257 -12.69 4.98 1.75
N PRO A 258 -13.98 5.08 2.12
CA PRO A 258 -15.00 5.71 1.29
C PRO A 258 -14.63 7.16 0.94
N LYS A 259 -14.58 7.48 -0.35
CA LYS A 259 -14.00 8.73 -0.90
C LYS A 259 -14.59 10.02 -0.29
N ASP A 260 -15.89 10.03 -0.04
CA ASP A 260 -16.62 11.23 0.43
C ASP A 260 -16.65 11.37 1.96
N SER A 261 -15.89 10.56 2.70
CA SER A 261 -15.91 10.59 4.16
C SER A 261 -14.89 11.56 4.74
N ILE A 262 -15.36 12.76 5.13
CA ILE A 262 -14.56 13.78 5.84
C ILE A 262 -13.93 13.21 7.12
N LYS A 263 -14.63 12.32 7.82
CA LYS A 263 -14.14 11.66 9.04
C LYS A 263 -12.82 10.93 8.80
N PHE A 264 -12.67 10.27 7.66
CA PHE A 264 -11.46 9.48 7.37
C PHE A 264 -10.28 10.31 6.95
N VAL A 265 -10.49 11.51 6.39
CA VAL A 265 -9.39 12.43 6.07
C VAL A 265 -8.58 12.75 7.33
N ASN A 266 -9.24 13.15 8.42
CA ASN A 266 -8.57 13.48 9.68
C ASN A 266 -7.93 12.26 10.35
N THR A 267 -8.64 11.12 10.39
CA THR A 267 -8.10 9.87 10.95
C THR A 267 -6.86 9.43 10.18
N PHE A 268 -6.90 9.48 8.85
CA PHE A 268 -5.80 9.09 8.00
C PHE A 268 -4.61 10.04 8.14
N GLU A 269 -4.84 11.36 8.23
CA GLU A 269 -3.77 12.31 8.49
C GLU A 269 -3.05 12.03 9.82
N LYS A 270 -3.80 11.66 10.87
CA LYS A 270 -3.23 11.27 12.15
C LYS A 270 -2.48 9.93 12.08
N ILE A 271 -2.99 8.94 11.35
CA ILE A 271 -2.29 7.67 11.08
C ILE A 271 -0.97 7.95 10.36
N ASN A 272 -1.01 8.69 9.24
CA ASN A 272 0.16 9.07 8.44
C ASN A 272 1.24 9.74 9.32
N LYS A 273 0.86 10.76 10.10
CA LYS A 273 1.80 11.48 10.99
C LYS A 273 2.37 10.62 12.12
N SER A 274 1.76 9.48 12.45
CA SER A 274 2.22 8.61 13.52
C SER A 274 3.38 7.69 13.13
N PHE A 275 3.64 7.53 11.82
CA PHE A 275 4.71 6.64 11.36
C PHE A 275 6.09 7.19 11.69
N LEU A 276 6.92 6.35 12.31
CA LEU A 276 8.30 6.62 12.67
C LEU A 276 9.19 5.51 12.14
N PHE A 277 9.94 5.80 11.08
CA PHE A 277 10.92 4.90 10.47
C PHE A 277 12.29 5.09 11.14
N LYS A 278 12.88 3.99 11.59
CA LYS A 278 14.26 3.93 12.10
C LYS A 278 15.20 3.80 10.92
N ILE A 279 15.65 4.94 10.39
CA ILE A 279 16.60 4.98 9.29
C ILE A 279 17.96 4.51 9.82
N LEU A 280 18.47 3.41 9.27
CA LEU A 280 19.85 2.98 9.52
C LEU A 280 20.73 3.83 8.62
N ASN A 281 21.44 4.80 9.21
CA ASN A 281 22.35 5.68 8.49
C ASN A 281 23.39 4.85 7.70
N ASN A 282 23.23 4.76 6.37
CA ASN A 282 24.37 4.63 5.48
C ASN A 282 24.93 6.05 5.29
N GLU A 283 26.23 6.22 5.51
CA GLU A 283 26.97 7.49 5.62
C GLU A 283 27.01 8.38 4.36
N SER A 284 26.10 8.22 3.41
CA SER A 284 26.10 9.03 2.19
C SER A 284 24.67 9.37 1.77
N GLU A 285 24.11 10.41 2.40
CA GLU A 285 23.27 11.45 1.77
C GLU A 285 22.59 12.30 2.84
N LEU A 286 23.42 13.13 3.48
CA LEU A 286 22.99 14.31 4.22
C LEU A 286 23.63 15.53 3.57
N GLN A 287 23.02 16.02 2.49
CA GLN A 287 23.13 17.40 2.03
C GLN A 287 21.73 17.75 1.47
N THR A 288 20.89 18.60 2.05
CA THR A 288 21.16 19.82 2.79
C THR A 288 19.94 20.17 3.65
N GLU A 289 19.98 19.84 4.93
CA GLU A 289 19.65 20.72 6.05
C GLU A 289 20.57 20.21 7.15
N ALA A 290 21.47 21.04 7.67
CA ALA A 290 22.52 20.63 8.59
C ALA A 290 21.91 19.91 9.81
N SER A 291 21.90 18.58 9.78
CA SER A 291 21.57 17.75 10.92
C SER A 291 22.78 17.78 11.86
N ILE A 292 22.96 18.92 12.52
CA ILE A 292 23.59 18.92 13.83
C ILE A 292 22.80 17.87 14.62
N SER A 293 23.47 16.83 15.09
CA SER A 293 22.85 15.87 16.01
C SER A 293 22.54 16.63 17.30
N PHE A 294 21.37 17.26 17.35
CA PHE A 294 20.89 17.98 18.52
C PHE A 294 20.66 16.96 19.63
N LYS A 295 21.48 17.05 20.69
CA LYS A 295 21.31 16.30 21.95
C LYS A 295 20.84 17.26 23.04
N SER A 296 20.50 16.75 24.22
CA SER A 296 20.34 17.63 25.37
C SER A 296 21.63 18.42 25.61
N GLY A 297 21.53 19.71 25.89
CA GLY A 297 22.70 20.57 25.97
C GLY A 297 22.39 22.06 25.91
N ASN A 298 23.44 22.88 25.95
CA ASN A 298 23.34 24.33 25.84
C ASN A 298 23.38 24.77 24.37
N TYR A 299 22.47 25.66 24.01
CA TYR A 299 22.31 26.18 22.67
C TYR A 299 22.14 27.70 22.69
N ILE A 300 22.50 28.34 21.59
CA ILE A 300 22.26 29.74 21.32
C ILE A 300 21.10 29.84 20.35
N VAL A 301 20.15 30.71 20.66
CA VAL A 301 19.03 31.03 19.78
C VAL A 301 19.55 31.86 18.60
N LEU A 302 19.53 31.27 17.40
CA LEU A 302 19.87 31.96 16.16
C LEU A 302 18.67 32.78 15.70
N ASN A 303 18.83 34.10 15.64
CA ASN A 303 17.80 34.96 15.08
C ASN A 303 18.38 35.83 13.95
N SER A 304 17.67 35.89 12.84
CA SER A 304 17.84 36.98 11.89
C SER A 304 17.11 38.21 12.44
N GLU A 305 17.69 39.40 12.29
CA GLU A 305 17.10 40.65 12.78
C GLU A 305 15.61 40.73 12.36
N ASN A 306 14.70 40.54 13.33
CA ASN A 306 13.22 40.56 13.24
C ASN A 306 12.43 39.24 13.20
N GLU A 307 13.05 38.06 13.28
CA GLU A 307 12.26 36.81 13.38
C GLU A 307 11.85 36.50 14.85
N LYS A 308 10.62 36.01 15.06
CA LYS A 308 10.13 35.58 16.38
C LYS A 308 10.19 34.07 16.46
N ILE A 309 10.86 33.55 17.48
CA ILE A 309 11.01 32.10 17.65
C ILE A 309 9.95 31.64 18.64
N HIS A 310 8.83 31.16 18.09
CA HIS A 310 7.66 30.80 18.88
C HIS A 310 7.87 29.51 19.67
N PHE A 311 7.27 29.47 20.86
CA PHE A 311 7.09 28.24 21.61
C PHE A 311 5.91 27.43 21.04
N TYR A 312 5.97 26.12 21.21
CA TYR A 312 4.91 25.19 20.86
C TYR A 312 4.54 24.32 22.07
N ASP A 313 3.26 23.97 22.21
CA ASP A 313 2.79 23.07 23.28
C ASP A 313 3.15 21.60 23.00
N GLN A 314 3.35 21.26 21.72
CA GLN A 314 3.77 19.95 21.23
C GLN A 314 4.86 20.12 20.17
N PRO A 315 5.69 19.09 19.85
CA PRO A 315 6.70 19.15 18.80
C PRO A 315 6.05 19.10 17.41
N ASN A 316 5.20 20.09 17.12
CA ASN A 316 4.36 20.16 15.92
C ASN A 316 3.98 21.63 15.64
N GLU A 317 4.08 22.03 14.38
CA GLU A 317 3.87 23.42 13.94
C GLU A 317 2.45 23.95 14.20
N ASN A 318 1.46 23.05 14.31
CA ASN A 318 0.06 23.42 14.54
C ASN A 318 -0.21 23.89 15.99
N PHE A 319 0.70 23.66 16.93
CA PHE A 319 0.52 23.94 18.35
C PHE A 319 1.30 25.18 18.81
N ILE A 320 1.33 26.21 17.95
CA ILE A 320 2.08 27.44 18.17
C ILE A 320 1.47 28.29 19.30
N ARG A 321 2.33 28.84 20.15
CA ARG A 321 1.96 29.75 21.24
C ARG A 321 2.29 31.19 20.87
N LYS A 322 1.58 32.11 21.53
CA LYS A 322 1.88 33.55 21.47
C LYS A 322 3.20 33.92 22.12
N ALA A 323 3.74 33.06 23.00
CA ALA A 323 5.06 33.25 23.60
C ALA A 323 6.17 32.97 22.57
N TYR A 324 7.22 33.78 22.58
CA TYR A 324 8.35 33.65 21.68
C TYR A 324 9.65 34.07 22.39
N LEU A 325 10.77 33.57 21.88
CA LEU A 325 12.12 34.01 22.22
C LEU A 325 12.55 35.15 21.30
N VAL A 326 13.45 35.97 21.81
CA VAL A 326 14.19 36.98 21.04
C VAL A 326 15.62 36.44 20.92
N GLY A 327 16.29 36.70 19.79
CA GLY A 327 17.57 36.10 19.45
C GLY A 327 18.70 36.28 20.46
N GLU A 328 19.78 35.51 20.25
CA GLU A 328 21.04 35.54 21.01
C GLU A 328 20.95 35.11 22.48
N GLU A 329 19.83 34.51 22.88
CA GLU A 329 19.66 33.94 24.22
C GLU A 329 20.31 32.55 24.34
N ASN A 330 20.96 32.30 25.48
CA ASN A 330 21.47 30.97 25.84
C ASN A 330 20.33 30.16 26.46
N ILE A 331 20.08 28.97 25.91
CA ILE A 331 19.02 28.07 26.38
C ILE A 331 19.56 26.66 26.60
N TYR A 332 18.94 25.93 27.52
CA TYR A 332 19.19 24.50 27.70
C TYR A 332 18.06 23.69 27.09
N VAL A 333 18.40 22.79 26.18
CA VAL A 333 17.45 21.83 25.58
C VAL A 333 17.46 20.56 26.42
N GLU A 334 16.31 20.22 27.01
CA GLU A 334 16.15 19.04 27.86
C GLU A 334 15.85 17.79 27.03
N LYS A 335 14.99 17.92 26.01
CA LYS A 335 14.50 16.80 25.18
C LYS A 335 14.43 17.21 23.72
N VAL A 336 14.62 16.25 22.82
CA VAL A 336 14.53 16.46 21.37
C VAL A 336 13.51 15.49 20.78
N SER A 337 12.62 15.98 19.93
CA SER A 337 11.63 15.17 19.22
C SER A 337 11.16 15.88 17.96
N GLY A 338 11.11 15.16 16.83
CA GLY A 338 10.47 15.65 15.60
C GLY A 338 11.01 16.98 15.03
N GLY A 339 12.29 17.31 15.26
CA GLY A 339 12.87 18.60 14.84
C GLY A 339 12.65 19.75 15.84
N PHE A 340 12.16 19.45 17.04
CA PHE A 340 11.96 20.40 18.13
C PHE A 340 12.79 20.05 19.36
N GLY A 341 13.23 21.08 20.08
CA GLY A 341 13.84 21.00 21.40
C GLY A 341 12.87 21.49 22.48
N TYR A 342 12.67 20.72 23.54
CA TYR A 342 11.94 21.15 24.73
C TYR A 342 12.87 21.96 25.63
N ILE A 343 12.47 23.18 25.96
CA ILE A 343 13.27 24.09 26.78
C ILE A 343 12.46 24.63 27.96
N GLU A 344 13.17 25.00 29.01
CA GLU A 344 12.70 25.89 30.07
C GLU A 344 13.52 27.18 30.00
N PHE A 345 12.86 28.29 29.68
CA PHE A 345 13.49 29.59 29.53
C PHE A 345 13.04 30.55 30.63
N ARG A 346 13.99 31.27 31.24
CA ARG A 346 13.72 32.32 32.22
C ARG A 346 14.17 33.66 31.66
N ASN A 347 13.25 34.60 31.49
CA ASN A 347 13.59 35.93 30.98
C ASN A 347 14.22 36.83 32.06
N SER A 348 14.68 38.03 31.66
CA SER A 348 15.28 39.03 32.55
C SER A 348 14.38 39.53 33.69
N ARG A 349 13.07 39.30 33.60
CA ARG A 349 12.09 39.60 34.66
C ARG A 349 11.84 38.42 35.60
N GLY A 350 12.55 37.32 35.42
CA GLY A 350 12.42 36.10 36.23
C GLY A 350 11.23 35.20 35.85
N LEU A 351 10.47 35.53 34.79
CA LEU A 351 9.34 34.73 34.34
C LEU A 351 9.82 33.50 33.56
N ILE A 352 9.24 32.34 33.88
CA ILE A 352 9.59 31.05 33.28
C ILE A 352 8.59 30.70 32.19
N THR A 353 9.08 30.32 31.01
CA THR A 353 8.29 29.76 29.91
C THR A 353 8.88 28.39 29.53
N LYS A 354 8.03 27.37 29.52
CA LYS A 354 8.40 26.02 29.05
C LYS A 354 7.68 25.67 27.78
N GLY A 355 8.34 24.99 26.85
CA GLY A 355 7.71 24.50 25.63
C GLY A 355 8.71 24.03 24.59
N TRP A 356 8.20 23.62 23.44
CA TRP A 356 8.99 23.17 22.31
C TRP A 356 9.38 24.35 21.42
N VAL A 357 10.58 24.33 20.85
CA VAL A 357 11.07 25.30 19.84
C VAL A 357 11.74 24.55 18.71
N LYS A 358 11.66 25.09 17.48
CA LYS A 358 12.28 24.45 16.30
C LYS A 358 13.80 24.44 16.42
N LEU A 359 14.41 23.27 16.27
CA LEU A 359 15.87 23.10 16.37
C LEU A 359 16.64 23.86 15.28
N LYS A 360 16.05 24.06 14.10
CA LYS A 360 16.65 24.86 13.02
C LYS A 360 16.96 26.31 13.42
N ASN A 361 16.34 26.79 14.49
CA ASN A 361 16.55 28.14 15.03
C ASN A 361 17.61 28.15 16.15
N LEU A 362 18.32 27.05 16.38
CA LEU A 362 19.30 26.89 17.46
C LEU A 362 20.67 26.52 16.90
N SER A 363 21.73 27.00 17.55
CA SER A 363 23.12 26.62 17.31
C SER A 363 23.75 26.07 18.58
N ASN A 364 24.71 25.15 18.48
CA ASN A 364 25.48 24.70 19.64
C ASN A 364 26.21 25.89 20.27
N SER A 365 26.05 26.07 21.58
CA SER A 365 26.95 26.93 22.35
C SER A 365 28.25 26.14 22.54
N ASN A 366 29.26 26.40 21.71
CA ASN A 366 30.61 25.88 21.95
C ASN A 366 31.20 26.44 23.25
#